data_AF-A0A433WQQ4-F1
#
_entry.id   AF-A0A433WQQ4-F1
#
_cell.length_a   1.000
_cell.length_b   1.000
_cell.length_c   1.000
_cell.angle_alpha   90.00
_cell.angle_beta   90.00
_cell.angle_gamma   90.00
#
_symmetry.space_group_name_H-M   'P 1'
#
loop_
_entity.id
_entity.type
_entity.pdbx_description
1 polymer ?
#
loop_
_entity_poly.entity_id
_entity_poly.type
_entity_poly.pdbx_seq_one_letter_code
_entity_poly.pdbx_strand_id
1 'polypeptide(L)'
;MGTADTPQDALTPAVPTRFDNVASRLDMWLALVEASTPPSARAYADFLDITPAWPERGTMVARYQAALATRASDAELPKLCPREPLTNVQAFIRCASLLPDAASQARRIWRNGADRETDSSLILAEYSAALTPDDHWARFQRQLRTRQFSAATRQVPLLAPQKQALASALIALASNAADAEVQFVSLPPSLQSDPQVLLARLRQMRRAGDLAGAYALWQSTGFAAQKAAPSADWTTERLGLARAFLMQGNVPQARSLADDATLAPPITASLEARFLRGWIDLRFLKNPSQAREAFTPLSRQTSLITKSRGYYWLGRAYAAEGDTAQAGSA
;
A
#
# COMPACT_ATOMS: atom_id res chain seq x y z
N MET A 1 -68.16 18.80 12.17
CA MET A 1 -66.97 19.57 11.75
C MET A 1 -65.80 19.11 12.61
N GLY A 2 -64.77 18.43 12.17
CA GLY A 2 -64.34 17.88 10.89
C GLY A 2 -62.95 17.29 11.20
N THR A 3 -62.82 15.97 11.19
CA THR A 3 -61.58 15.25 11.45
C THR A 3 -60.66 15.40 10.24
N ALA A 4 -59.52 16.04 10.41
CA ALA A 4 -58.46 16.12 9.40
C ALA A 4 -57.59 14.87 9.52
N ASP A 5 -57.87 13.89 8.64
CA ASP A 5 -57.00 12.75 8.37
C ASP A 5 -56.00 13.19 7.30
N THR A 6 -54.70 13.09 7.60
CA THR A 6 -53.61 13.41 6.65
C THR A 6 -52.84 12.12 6.39
N PRO A 7 -52.87 11.54 5.18
CA PRO A 7 -52.03 10.40 4.89
C PRO A 7 -50.59 10.88 4.63
N GLN A 8 -49.67 10.46 5.49
CA GLN A 8 -48.23 10.44 5.21
C GLN A 8 -47.94 9.26 4.26
N ASP A 9 -48.14 9.46 2.97
CA ASP A 9 -47.55 8.60 1.94
C ASP A 9 -46.08 8.99 1.76
N ALA A 10 -45.21 8.36 2.54
CA ALA A 10 -43.78 8.35 2.29
C ALA A 10 -43.53 7.52 1.02
N LEU A 11 -43.42 8.21 -0.12
CA LEU A 11 -42.98 7.65 -1.39
C LEU A 11 -41.56 7.09 -1.24
N THR A 12 -41.44 5.81 -0.93
CA THR A 12 -40.23 5.04 -1.24
C THR A 12 -40.00 5.11 -2.75
N PRO A 13 -38.86 5.62 -3.25
CA PRO A 13 -38.59 5.58 -4.68
C PRO A 13 -38.45 4.12 -5.10
N ALA A 14 -39.35 3.66 -5.96
CA ALA A 14 -39.24 2.38 -6.63
C ALA A 14 -37.97 2.40 -7.49
N VAL A 15 -37.09 1.42 -7.30
CA VAL A 15 -35.91 1.18 -8.14
C VAL A 15 -36.43 0.84 -9.54
N PRO A 16 -36.27 1.70 -10.58
CA PRO A 16 -36.73 1.37 -11.91
C PRO A 16 -36.02 0.12 -12.44
N THR A 17 -36.78 -0.86 -12.90
CA THR A 17 -36.31 -2.15 -13.44
C THR A 17 -35.85 -2.05 -14.90
N ARG A 18 -35.84 -0.84 -15.48
CA ARG A 18 -35.42 -0.58 -16.87
C ARG A 18 -34.61 0.71 -16.97
N PHE A 19 -33.39 0.58 -17.50
CA PHE A 19 -32.41 1.66 -17.65
C PHE A 19 -32.51 2.31 -19.03
N ASP A 20 -33.69 2.86 -19.33
CA ASP A 20 -34.10 3.23 -20.69
C ASP A 20 -33.37 4.46 -21.26
N ASN A 21 -32.75 5.29 -20.42
CA ASN A 21 -31.92 6.41 -20.87
C ASN A 21 -30.78 6.74 -19.88
N VAL A 22 -29.89 7.67 -20.25
CA VAL A 22 -28.72 8.06 -19.44
C VAL A 22 -29.13 8.72 -18.13
N ALA A 23 -30.22 9.50 -18.12
CA ALA A 23 -30.70 10.18 -16.91
C ALA A 23 -31.15 9.16 -15.85
N SER A 24 -31.94 8.16 -16.22
CA SER A 24 -32.38 7.12 -15.27
C SER A 24 -31.22 6.26 -14.75
N ARG A 25 -30.18 6.05 -15.56
CA ARG A 25 -28.94 5.40 -15.11
C ARG A 25 -28.14 6.26 -14.14
N LEU A 26 -28.10 7.57 -14.37
CA LEU A 26 -27.44 8.51 -13.47
C LEU A 26 -28.13 8.55 -12.11
N ASP A 27 -29.47 8.62 -12.09
CA ASP A 27 -30.25 8.60 -10.85
C ASP A 27 -30.03 7.30 -10.05
N MET A 28 -30.02 6.16 -10.74
CA MET A 28 -29.71 4.88 -10.12
C MET A 28 -28.28 4.85 -9.58
N TRP A 29 -27.31 5.30 -10.37
CA TRP A 29 -25.91 5.34 -9.96
C TRP A 29 -25.73 6.18 -8.69
N LEU A 30 -26.34 7.37 -8.63
CA LEU A 30 -26.34 8.22 -7.44
C LEU A 30 -26.92 7.48 -6.24
N ALA A 31 -28.07 6.82 -6.38
CA ALA A 31 -28.67 6.04 -5.30
C ALA A 31 -27.75 4.90 -4.81
N LEU A 32 -27.03 4.24 -5.72
CA LEU A 32 -26.10 3.15 -5.39
C LEU A 32 -24.82 3.65 -4.70
N VAL A 33 -24.37 4.88 -4.99
CA VAL A 33 -23.13 5.50 -4.49
C VAL A 33 -23.33 6.38 -3.25
N GLU A 34 -24.45 7.07 -3.07
CA GLU A 34 -24.71 7.90 -1.88
C GLU A 34 -25.20 7.06 -0.69
N ALA A 35 -26.15 6.14 -0.94
CA ALA A 35 -26.78 5.21 0.01
C ALA A 35 -27.22 5.79 1.37
N SER A 36 -28.12 6.79 1.34
CA SER A 36 -28.97 7.15 2.50
C SER A 36 -29.91 6.01 2.91
N THR A 37 -30.48 5.29 1.93
CA THR A 37 -31.16 4.00 2.11
C THR A 37 -30.50 2.97 1.19
N PRO A 38 -29.81 1.94 1.73
CA PRO A 38 -28.98 1.07 0.91
C PRO A 38 -29.81 0.15 -0.02
N PRO A 39 -29.64 0.23 -1.36
CA PRO A 39 -30.35 -0.61 -2.35
C PRO A 39 -30.12 -2.11 -2.17
N SER A 40 -31.01 -2.95 -2.70
CA SER A 40 -30.91 -4.42 -2.59
C SER A 40 -29.68 -4.98 -3.30
N ALA A 41 -29.27 -6.21 -2.94
CA ALA A 41 -28.19 -6.91 -3.64
C ALA A 41 -28.49 -7.06 -5.14
N ARG A 42 -29.77 -7.30 -5.49
CA ARG A 42 -30.20 -7.39 -6.89
C ARG A 42 -30.02 -6.06 -7.64
N ALA A 43 -30.42 -4.94 -7.03
CA ALA A 43 -30.28 -3.61 -7.65
C ALA A 43 -28.81 -3.29 -7.98
N TYR A 44 -27.90 -3.60 -7.06
CA TYR A 44 -26.47 -3.49 -7.33
C TYR A 44 -26.03 -4.42 -8.47
N ALA A 45 -26.40 -5.70 -8.43
CA ALA A 45 -26.00 -6.67 -9.45
C ALA A 45 -26.48 -6.26 -10.85
N ASP A 46 -27.72 -5.80 -10.98
CA ASP A 46 -28.30 -5.37 -12.25
C ASP A 46 -27.58 -4.15 -12.83
N PHE A 47 -27.20 -3.21 -11.97
CA PHE A 47 -26.47 -2.03 -12.43
C PHE A 47 -25.03 -2.36 -12.81
N LEU A 48 -24.38 -3.29 -12.12
CA LEU A 48 -23.01 -3.72 -12.40
C LEU A 48 -22.86 -4.44 -13.76
N ASP A 49 -23.94 -4.98 -14.32
CA ASP A 49 -23.97 -5.57 -15.67
C ASP A 49 -23.97 -4.52 -16.80
N ILE A 50 -24.28 -3.26 -16.49
CA ILE A 50 -24.41 -2.22 -17.51
C ILE A 50 -23.04 -1.90 -18.10
N THR A 51 -22.95 -1.94 -19.43
CA THR A 51 -21.77 -1.51 -20.19
C THR A 51 -22.06 -0.21 -20.96
N PRO A 52 -21.06 0.70 -21.08
CA PRO A 52 -19.73 0.65 -20.45
C PRO A 52 -19.80 0.82 -18.92
N ALA A 53 -18.72 0.42 -18.23
CA ALA A 53 -18.65 0.48 -16.77
C ALA A 53 -18.75 1.93 -16.26
N TRP A 54 -19.55 2.12 -15.21
CA TRP A 54 -19.76 3.41 -14.59
C TRP A 54 -18.68 3.71 -13.53
N PRO A 55 -18.43 5.00 -13.22
CA PRO A 55 -17.56 5.41 -12.11
C PRO A 55 -17.96 4.74 -10.79
N GLU A 56 -17.06 4.70 -9.81
CA GLU A 56 -17.33 4.12 -8.48
C GLU A 56 -17.72 2.63 -8.49
N ARG A 57 -17.37 1.88 -9.54
CA ARG A 57 -17.63 0.43 -9.63
C ARG A 57 -17.12 -0.34 -8.41
N GLY A 58 -15.94 -0.02 -7.91
CA GLY A 58 -15.38 -0.67 -6.71
C GLY A 58 -16.27 -0.48 -5.47
N THR A 59 -16.78 0.74 -5.27
CA THR A 59 -17.74 1.07 -4.22
C THR A 59 -19.03 0.28 -4.37
N MET A 60 -19.58 0.20 -5.58
CA MET A 60 -20.79 -0.58 -5.86
C MET A 60 -20.58 -2.08 -5.63
N VAL A 61 -19.43 -2.65 -6.02
CA VAL A 61 -19.09 -4.06 -5.74
C VAL A 61 -18.97 -4.32 -4.23
N ALA A 62 -18.34 -3.43 -3.48
CA ALA A 62 -18.23 -3.58 -2.03
C ALA A 62 -19.61 -3.57 -1.35
N ARG A 63 -20.49 -2.66 -1.77
CA ARG A 63 -21.87 -2.54 -1.24
C ARG A 63 -22.77 -3.68 -1.68
N TYR A 64 -22.63 -4.14 -2.93
CA TYR A 64 -23.26 -5.35 -3.43
C TYR A 64 -22.96 -6.54 -2.52
N GLN A 65 -21.68 -6.76 -2.23
CA GLN A 65 -21.28 -7.88 -1.38
C GLN A 65 -21.73 -7.70 0.08
N ALA A 66 -21.74 -6.46 0.61
CA ALA A 66 -22.34 -6.20 1.92
C ALA A 66 -23.85 -6.52 1.95
N ALA A 67 -24.57 -6.23 0.86
CA ALA A 67 -25.97 -6.59 0.68
C ALA A 67 -26.18 -8.11 0.60
N LEU A 68 -25.31 -8.81 -0.14
CA LEU A 68 -25.28 -10.28 -0.16
C LEU A 68 -25.02 -10.86 1.23
N ALA A 69 -24.19 -10.24 2.06
CA ALA A 69 -23.89 -10.73 3.39
C ALA A 69 -25.09 -10.60 4.37
N THR A 70 -25.92 -9.58 4.23
CA THR A 70 -26.85 -9.15 5.31
C THR A 70 -28.32 -8.98 4.91
N ARG A 71 -28.62 -8.78 3.63
CA ARG A 71 -29.95 -8.35 3.16
C ARG A 71 -30.56 -9.21 2.06
N ALA A 72 -29.73 -9.94 1.29
CA ALA A 72 -30.23 -10.85 0.26
C ALA A 72 -30.90 -12.07 0.90
N SER A 73 -32.07 -12.45 0.39
CA SER A 73 -32.75 -13.69 0.81
C SER A 73 -32.03 -14.93 0.25
N ASP A 74 -32.15 -16.08 0.91
CA ASP A 74 -31.51 -17.33 0.45
C ASP A 74 -31.98 -17.76 -0.94
N ALA A 75 -33.23 -17.43 -1.31
CA ALA A 75 -33.79 -17.70 -2.63
C ALA A 75 -33.13 -16.90 -3.76
N GLU A 76 -32.53 -15.74 -3.45
CA GLU A 76 -31.85 -14.90 -4.44
C GLU A 76 -30.38 -15.32 -4.66
N LEU A 77 -29.75 -15.94 -3.66
CA LEU A 77 -28.32 -16.26 -3.68
C LEU A 77 -27.86 -17.06 -4.91
N PRO A 78 -28.57 -18.11 -5.38
CA PRO A 78 -28.13 -18.86 -6.57
C PRO A 78 -27.98 -18.01 -7.83
N LYS A 79 -28.78 -16.94 -7.96
CA LYS A 79 -28.72 -16.02 -9.10
C LYS A 79 -27.73 -14.89 -8.91
N LEU A 80 -27.44 -14.50 -7.67
CA LEU A 80 -26.61 -13.34 -7.34
C LEU A 80 -25.15 -13.73 -7.08
N CYS A 81 -24.89 -14.77 -6.30
CA CYS A 81 -23.53 -15.19 -5.92
C CYS A 81 -22.54 -15.32 -7.09
N PRO A 82 -22.92 -15.87 -8.26
CA PRO A 82 -21.98 -16.04 -9.39
C PRO A 82 -21.69 -14.75 -10.17
N ARG A 83 -22.39 -13.64 -9.90
CA ARG A 83 -22.34 -12.43 -10.75
C ARG A 83 -21.09 -11.60 -10.60
N GLU A 84 -20.44 -11.67 -9.44
CA GLU A 84 -19.19 -10.96 -9.16
C GLU A 84 -18.26 -11.83 -8.33
N PRO A 85 -16.93 -11.73 -8.53
CA PRO A 85 -15.97 -12.34 -7.62
C PRO A 85 -16.12 -11.78 -6.20
N LEU A 86 -16.43 -12.65 -5.24
CA LEU A 86 -16.61 -12.26 -3.84
C LEU A 86 -15.25 -12.11 -3.14
N THR A 87 -15.10 -10.99 -2.44
CA THR A 87 -13.95 -10.61 -1.61
C THR A 87 -14.35 -10.35 -0.16
N ASN A 88 -15.63 -10.07 0.10
CA ASN A 88 -16.24 -9.99 1.42
C ASN A 88 -16.45 -11.41 1.96
N VAL A 89 -15.88 -11.69 3.13
CA VAL A 89 -15.92 -13.03 3.74
C VAL A 89 -17.35 -13.48 4.07
N GLN A 90 -18.18 -12.62 4.65
CA GLN A 90 -19.54 -12.99 5.05
C GLN A 90 -20.41 -13.33 3.83
N ALA A 91 -20.32 -12.52 2.77
CA ALA A 91 -20.98 -12.79 1.51
C ALA A 91 -20.48 -14.11 0.88
N PHE A 92 -19.16 -14.31 0.90
CA PHE A 92 -18.56 -15.53 0.38
C PHE A 92 -19.06 -16.78 1.12
N ILE A 93 -19.06 -16.78 2.47
CA ILE A 93 -19.53 -17.93 3.26
C ILE A 93 -20.99 -18.27 2.93
N ARG A 94 -21.89 -17.27 2.81
CA ARG A 94 -23.28 -17.51 2.40
C ARG A 94 -23.41 -18.08 0.98
N CYS A 95 -22.50 -17.69 0.09
CA CYS A 95 -22.52 -18.06 -1.32
C CYS A 95 -21.73 -19.33 -1.64
N ALA A 96 -20.95 -19.87 -0.70
CA ALA A 96 -19.84 -20.75 -1.04
C ALA A 96 -20.28 -22.06 -1.72
N SER A 97 -21.39 -22.65 -1.27
CA SER A 97 -21.98 -23.87 -1.87
C SER A 97 -22.54 -23.66 -3.29
N LEU A 98 -22.70 -22.41 -3.71
CA LEU A 98 -23.26 -22.03 -5.01
C LEU A 98 -22.17 -21.67 -6.03
N LEU A 99 -20.90 -21.76 -5.64
CA LEU A 99 -19.75 -21.36 -6.46
C LEU A 99 -18.97 -22.58 -6.95
N PRO A 100 -18.49 -22.60 -8.21
CA PRO A 100 -17.87 -23.77 -8.82
C PRO A 100 -16.50 -24.13 -8.22
N ASP A 101 -15.81 -23.20 -7.55
CA ASP A 101 -14.53 -23.44 -6.87
C ASP A 101 -14.37 -22.55 -5.63
N ALA A 102 -15.17 -22.85 -4.60
CA ALA A 102 -15.18 -22.13 -3.34
C ALA A 102 -13.82 -22.20 -2.62
N ALA A 103 -13.10 -23.32 -2.71
CA ALA A 103 -11.80 -23.48 -2.04
C ALA A 103 -10.74 -22.54 -2.61
N SER A 104 -10.60 -22.45 -3.93
CA SER A 104 -9.69 -21.50 -4.58
C SER A 104 -10.06 -20.05 -4.27
N GLN A 105 -11.36 -19.75 -4.21
CA GLN A 105 -11.83 -18.42 -3.83
C GLN A 105 -11.54 -18.09 -2.36
N ALA A 106 -11.75 -19.02 -1.43
CA ALA A 106 -11.39 -18.88 -0.02
C ALA A 106 -9.90 -18.58 0.14
N ARG A 107 -9.02 -19.30 -0.59
CA ARG A 107 -7.57 -19.03 -0.62
C ARG A 107 -7.27 -17.60 -1.09
N ARG A 108 -7.92 -17.13 -2.16
CA ARG A 108 -7.78 -15.74 -2.64
C ARG A 108 -8.24 -14.72 -1.60
N ILE A 109 -9.39 -14.95 -0.96
CA ILE A 109 -9.93 -14.06 0.07
C ILE A 109 -9.00 -14.02 1.28
N TRP A 110 -8.50 -15.17 1.73
CA TRP A 110 -7.54 -15.28 2.82
C TRP A 110 -6.26 -14.47 2.54
N ARG A 111 -5.63 -14.72 1.38
CA ARG A 111 -4.39 -14.07 0.95
C ARG A 111 -4.54 -12.57 0.71
N ASN A 112 -5.74 -12.05 0.49
CA ASN A 112 -5.98 -10.64 0.18
C ASN A 112 -6.79 -9.87 1.25
N GLY A 113 -7.36 -10.54 2.26
CA GLY A 113 -8.14 -9.88 3.31
C GLY A 113 -8.40 -10.76 4.55
N ALA A 114 -9.68 -10.79 4.96
CA ALA A 114 -10.19 -11.43 6.17
C ALA A 114 -9.61 -10.88 7.49
N ASP A 115 -9.10 -9.64 7.51
CA ASP A 115 -8.29 -9.13 8.64
C ASP A 115 -9.06 -8.97 9.96
N ARG A 116 -10.39 -8.86 9.90
CA ARG A 116 -11.25 -8.94 11.09
C ARG A 116 -11.21 -10.35 11.67
N GLU A 117 -11.13 -10.45 12.98
CA GLU A 117 -11.06 -11.76 13.66
C GLU A 117 -12.24 -12.66 13.28
N THR A 118 -13.46 -12.10 13.29
CA THR A 118 -14.67 -12.81 12.87
C THR A 118 -14.59 -13.35 11.45
N ASP A 119 -13.99 -12.62 10.52
CA ASP A 119 -13.80 -13.05 9.15
C ASP A 119 -12.73 -14.16 9.04
N SER A 120 -11.59 -13.99 9.72
CA SER A 120 -10.55 -15.02 9.70
C SER A 120 -11.03 -16.33 10.30
N SER A 121 -11.81 -16.28 11.38
CA SER A 121 -12.34 -17.47 12.05
C SER A 121 -13.30 -18.24 11.14
N LEU A 122 -14.16 -17.55 10.38
CA LEU A 122 -15.06 -18.21 9.43
C LEU A 122 -14.31 -18.94 8.31
N ILE A 123 -13.29 -18.30 7.73
CA ILE A 123 -12.49 -18.94 6.67
C ILE A 123 -11.71 -20.13 7.23
N LEU A 124 -11.15 -20.02 8.44
CA LEU A 124 -10.42 -21.13 9.06
C LEU A 124 -11.35 -22.31 9.42
N ALA A 125 -12.57 -22.02 9.90
CA ALA A 125 -13.53 -23.06 10.26
C ALA A 125 -13.91 -23.93 9.04
N GLU A 126 -14.22 -23.30 7.91
CA GLU A 126 -14.75 -23.99 6.73
C GLU A 126 -13.68 -24.42 5.72
N TYR A 127 -12.57 -23.67 5.61
CA TYR A 127 -11.61 -23.79 4.52
C TYR A 127 -10.15 -23.98 4.97
N SER A 128 -9.87 -24.24 6.25
CA SER A 128 -8.49 -24.46 6.73
C SER A 128 -7.73 -25.52 5.93
N ALA A 129 -8.38 -26.63 5.57
CA ALA A 129 -7.78 -27.71 4.78
C ALA A 129 -7.33 -27.28 3.36
N ALA A 130 -7.91 -26.18 2.82
CA ALA A 130 -7.52 -25.63 1.52
C ALA A 130 -6.37 -24.61 1.61
N LEU A 131 -6.03 -24.13 2.81
CA LEU A 131 -5.00 -23.11 3.00
C LEU A 131 -3.61 -23.76 3.12
N THR A 132 -2.64 -23.22 2.39
CA THR A 132 -1.26 -23.69 2.47
C THR A 132 -0.42 -22.81 3.42
N PRO A 133 0.75 -23.31 3.89
CA PRO A 133 1.72 -22.48 4.62
C PRO A 133 2.12 -21.19 3.87
N ASP A 134 2.17 -21.25 2.54
CA ASP A 134 2.46 -20.07 1.70
C ASP A 134 1.30 -19.07 1.68
N ASP A 135 0.06 -19.53 1.76
CA ASP A 135 -1.10 -18.65 1.85
C ASP A 135 -1.11 -17.88 3.18
N HIS A 136 -0.75 -18.54 4.29
CA HIS A 136 -0.56 -17.90 5.59
C HIS A 136 0.57 -16.87 5.58
N TRP A 137 1.70 -17.20 4.96
CA TRP A 137 2.84 -16.29 4.85
C TRP A 137 2.53 -15.08 3.97
N ALA A 138 1.91 -15.28 2.81
CA ALA A 138 1.53 -14.18 1.92
C ALA A 138 0.54 -13.22 2.59
N ARG A 139 -0.42 -13.76 3.35
CA ARG A 139 -1.36 -12.98 4.16
C ARG A 139 -0.64 -12.15 5.22
N PHE A 140 0.28 -12.76 5.96
CA PHE A 140 1.11 -12.06 6.96
C PHE A 140 1.90 -10.90 6.33
N GLN A 141 2.60 -11.15 5.21
CA GLN A 141 3.39 -10.11 4.53
C GLN A 141 2.52 -8.95 4.06
N ARG A 142 1.31 -9.23 3.53
CA ARG A 142 0.34 -8.19 3.19
C ARG A 142 -0.05 -7.38 4.42
N GLN A 143 -0.45 -8.05 5.51
CA GLN A 143 -0.86 -7.40 6.76
C GLN A 143 0.24 -6.52 7.34
N LEU A 144 1.49 -6.96 7.29
CA LEU A 144 2.63 -6.17 7.72
C LEU A 144 2.78 -4.89 6.88
N ARG A 145 2.74 -5.03 5.55
CA ARG A 145 2.85 -3.90 4.60
C ARG A 145 1.69 -2.91 4.75
N THR A 146 0.47 -3.38 4.98
CA THR A 146 -0.70 -2.52 5.20
C THR A 146 -0.87 -2.09 6.66
N ARG A 147 0.12 -2.38 7.52
CA ARG A 147 0.18 -2.01 8.95
C ARG A 147 -0.98 -2.55 9.79
N GLN A 148 -1.56 -3.68 9.40
CA GLN A 148 -2.60 -4.41 10.12
C GLN A 148 -1.98 -5.26 11.25
N PHE A 149 -1.27 -4.62 12.20
CA PHE A 149 -0.41 -5.33 13.16
C PHE A 149 -1.18 -6.30 14.07
N SER A 150 -2.40 -5.96 14.50
CA SER A 150 -3.22 -6.88 15.29
C SER A 150 -3.61 -8.13 14.50
N ALA A 151 -3.93 -7.98 13.21
CA ALA A 151 -4.23 -9.12 12.33
C ALA A 151 -2.97 -9.94 12.03
N ALA A 152 -1.83 -9.28 11.79
CA ALA A 152 -0.54 -9.93 11.61
C ALA A 152 -0.13 -10.74 12.84
N THR A 153 -0.38 -10.21 14.05
CA THR A 153 -0.09 -10.91 15.32
C THR A 153 -0.92 -12.18 15.44
N ARG A 154 -2.23 -12.12 15.15
CA ARG A 154 -3.09 -13.32 15.10
C ARG A 154 -2.67 -14.32 14.00
N GLN A 155 -1.97 -13.85 12.97
CA GLN A 155 -1.49 -14.70 11.89
C GLN A 155 -0.26 -15.53 12.28
N VAL A 156 0.54 -15.08 13.25
CA VAL A 156 1.81 -15.71 13.65
C VAL A 156 1.65 -17.20 14.01
N PRO A 157 0.69 -17.63 14.84
CA PRO A 157 0.55 -19.05 15.21
C PRO A 157 0.19 -19.96 14.02
N LEU A 158 -0.34 -19.39 12.93
CA LEU A 158 -0.71 -20.11 11.71
C LEU A 158 0.47 -20.23 10.72
N LEU A 159 1.60 -19.57 11.00
CA LEU A 159 2.79 -19.67 10.17
C LEU A 159 3.54 -20.96 10.47
N ALA A 160 4.29 -21.43 9.47
CA ALA A 160 5.25 -22.51 9.67
C ALA A 160 6.18 -22.17 10.86
N PRO A 161 6.47 -23.12 11.77
CA PRO A 161 7.19 -22.85 13.03
C PRO A 161 8.47 -22.02 12.85
N GLN A 162 9.26 -22.32 11.82
CA GLN A 162 10.50 -21.62 11.49
C GLN A 162 10.32 -20.14 11.11
N LYS A 163 9.10 -19.68 10.76
CA LYS A 163 8.79 -18.29 10.41
C LYS A 163 8.22 -17.49 11.58
N GLN A 164 7.84 -18.12 12.69
CA GLN A 164 7.10 -17.44 13.76
C GLN A 164 7.95 -16.39 14.50
N ALA A 165 9.20 -16.73 14.81
CA ALA A 165 10.15 -15.78 15.42
C ALA A 165 10.44 -14.60 14.49
N LEU A 166 10.69 -14.89 13.21
CA LEU A 166 10.88 -13.87 12.17
C LEU A 166 9.67 -12.93 12.07
N ALA A 167 8.46 -13.49 12.03
CA ALA A 167 7.23 -12.72 11.93
C ALA A 167 7.01 -11.80 13.13
N SER A 168 7.27 -12.30 14.35
CA SER A 168 7.14 -11.53 15.58
C SER A 168 8.13 -10.35 15.61
N ALA A 169 9.39 -10.59 15.23
CA ALA A 169 10.39 -9.54 15.10
C ALA A 169 10.00 -8.49 14.04
N LEU A 170 9.53 -8.93 12.87
CA LEU A 170 9.08 -8.00 11.82
C LEU A 170 7.89 -7.14 12.27
N ILE A 171 6.93 -7.70 13.02
CA ILE A 171 5.82 -6.92 13.62
C ILE A 171 6.39 -5.88 14.58
N ALA A 172 7.26 -6.28 15.51
CA ALA A 172 7.82 -5.39 16.53
C ALA A 172 8.62 -4.23 15.89
N LEU A 173 9.49 -4.54 14.92
CA LEU A 173 10.25 -3.56 14.15
C LEU A 173 9.31 -2.61 13.37
N ALA A 174 8.30 -3.15 12.68
CA ALA A 174 7.40 -2.36 11.85
C ALA A 174 6.44 -1.45 12.66
N SER A 175 6.03 -1.90 13.85
CA SER A 175 5.16 -1.16 14.78
C SER A 175 5.92 -0.22 15.72
N ASN A 176 7.26 -0.25 15.71
CA ASN A 176 8.11 0.48 16.66
C ASN A 176 7.77 0.11 18.12
N ALA A 177 7.59 -1.18 18.39
CA ALA A 177 7.31 -1.70 19.71
C ALA A 177 8.51 -1.47 20.66
N ALA A 178 8.23 -1.34 21.96
CA ALA A 178 9.26 -1.11 22.97
C ALA A 178 10.27 -2.26 23.07
N ASP A 179 9.85 -3.48 22.75
CA ASP A 179 10.67 -4.70 22.75
C ASP A 179 11.29 -5.00 21.37
N ALA A 180 11.21 -4.09 20.39
CA ALA A 180 11.70 -4.33 19.03
C ALA A 180 13.20 -4.68 18.98
N GLU A 181 14.01 -4.12 19.88
CA GLU A 181 15.41 -4.50 20.07
C GLU A 181 15.53 -5.97 20.48
N VAL A 182 14.83 -6.34 21.54
CA VAL A 182 14.85 -7.69 22.12
C VAL A 182 14.43 -8.72 21.09
N GLN A 183 13.37 -8.45 20.33
CA GLN A 183 12.89 -9.31 19.25
C GLN A 183 13.93 -9.46 18.13
N PHE A 184 14.61 -8.38 17.75
CA PHE A 184 15.65 -8.42 16.71
C PHE A 184 16.87 -9.24 17.15
N VAL A 185 17.42 -8.97 18.34
CA VAL A 185 18.61 -9.68 18.84
C VAL A 185 18.35 -11.16 19.14
N SER A 186 17.10 -11.53 19.42
CA SER A 186 16.69 -12.93 19.61
C SER A 186 16.68 -13.74 18.31
N LEU A 187 16.70 -13.09 17.15
CA LEU A 187 16.78 -13.81 15.88
C LEU A 187 18.15 -14.48 15.70
N PRO A 188 18.23 -15.65 15.05
CA PRO A 188 19.50 -16.21 14.60
C PRO A 188 20.28 -15.22 13.73
N PRO A 189 21.64 -15.24 13.77
CA PRO A 189 22.45 -14.31 12.98
C PRO A 189 22.12 -14.28 11.48
N SER A 190 21.76 -15.42 10.89
CA SER A 190 21.35 -15.51 9.49
C SER A 190 20.09 -14.70 9.18
N LEU A 191 19.12 -14.64 10.10
CA LEU A 191 17.91 -13.84 9.97
C LEU A 191 18.15 -12.37 10.31
N GLN A 192 19.05 -12.06 11.25
CA GLN A 192 19.45 -10.66 11.50
C GLN A 192 20.09 -10.04 10.26
N SER A 193 20.88 -10.82 9.51
CA SER A 193 21.49 -10.40 8.25
C SER A 193 20.55 -10.43 7.04
N ASP A 194 19.33 -10.94 7.19
CA ASP A 194 18.35 -10.95 6.09
C ASP A 194 18.05 -9.50 5.65
N PRO A 195 18.11 -9.17 4.34
CA PRO A 195 17.91 -7.81 3.88
C PRO A 195 16.56 -7.19 4.29
N GLN A 196 15.48 -7.98 4.40
CA GLN A 196 14.18 -7.47 4.81
C GLN A 196 14.14 -7.12 6.31
N VAL A 197 14.76 -7.96 7.13
CA VAL A 197 14.88 -7.72 8.58
C VAL A 197 15.76 -6.51 8.85
N LEU A 198 16.92 -6.44 8.20
CA LEU A 198 17.86 -5.34 8.35
C LEU A 198 17.24 -4.00 7.92
N LEU A 199 16.51 -3.98 6.80
CA LEU A 199 15.77 -2.80 6.36
C LEU A 199 14.66 -2.41 7.36
N ALA A 200 13.92 -3.38 7.90
CA ALA A 200 12.91 -3.12 8.93
C ALA A 200 13.54 -2.54 10.19
N ARG A 201 14.72 -3.02 10.58
CA ARG A 201 15.51 -2.52 11.71
C ARG A 201 15.96 -1.08 11.49
N LEU A 202 16.54 -0.76 10.34
CA LEU A 202 16.94 0.61 9.99
C LEU A 202 15.77 1.58 10.03
N ARG A 203 14.62 1.18 9.45
CA ARG A 203 13.35 1.93 9.51
C ARG A 203 12.90 2.18 10.94
N GLN A 204 13.00 1.18 11.81
CA GLN A 204 12.62 1.28 13.21
C GLN A 204 13.53 2.27 13.95
N MET A 205 14.85 2.13 13.85
CA MET A 205 15.82 3.03 14.51
C MET A 205 15.62 4.49 14.09
N ARG A 206 15.43 4.74 12.78
CA ARG A 206 15.16 6.10 12.28
C ARG A 206 13.86 6.67 12.85
N ARG A 207 12.78 5.87 12.96
CA ARG A 207 11.51 6.31 13.55
C ARG A 207 11.58 6.52 15.06
N ALA A 208 12.41 5.75 15.75
CA ALA A 208 12.69 5.92 17.17
C ALA A 208 13.62 7.12 17.46
N GLY A 209 14.17 7.77 16.43
CA GLY A 209 15.08 8.91 16.57
C GLY A 209 16.54 8.52 16.82
N ASP A 210 16.87 7.23 16.84
CA ASP A 210 18.25 6.73 16.94
C ASP A 210 18.95 6.81 15.58
N LEU A 211 19.23 8.04 15.14
CA LEU A 211 19.87 8.28 13.85
C LEU A 211 21.34 7.83 13.86
N ALA A 212 22.03 8.00 14.99
CA ALA A 212 23.43 7.62 15.13
C ALA A 212 23.60 6.09 15.04
N GLY A 213 22.78 5.32 15.77
CA GLY A 213 22.75 3.87 15.66
C GLY A 213 22.32 3.41 14.27
N ALA A 214 21.30 4.04 13.67
CA ALA A 214 20.89 3.71 12.30
C ALA A 214 22.02 3.92 11.29
N TYR A 215 22.79 5.00 11.43
CA TYR A 215 23.93 5.28 10.57
C TYR A 215 25.08 4.29 10.77
N ALA A 216 25.40 3.94 12.02
CA ALA A 216 26.40 2.91 12.32
C ALA A 216 26.01 1.56 11.69
N LEU A 217 24.72 1.19 11.76
CA LEU A 217 24.20 -0.04 11.15
C LEU A 217 24.25 0.01 9.60
N TRP A 218 24.01 1.19 9.01
CA TRP A 218 24.23 1.40 7.58
C TRP A 218 25.68 1.18 7.18
N GLN A 219 26.62 1.71 7.95
CA GLN A 219 28.06 1.58 7.71
C GLN A 219 28.56 0.14 7.87
N SER A 220 28.11 -0.57 8.90
CA SER A 220 28.56 -1.94 9.17
C SER A 220 28.04 -2.94 8.14
N THR A 221 26.76 -2.83 7.78
CA THR A 221 26.07 -3.90 7.02
C THR A 221 25.07 -3.36 6.00
N GLY A 222 24.40 -2.24 6.26
CA GLY A 222 23.30 -1.74 5.41
C GLY A 222 23.71 -1.46 3.97
N PHE A 223 24.86 -0.83 3.73
CA PHE A 223 25.32 -0.57 2.35
C PHE A 223 25.61 -1.86 1.58
N ALA A 224 26.21 -2.87 2.22
CA ALA A 224 26.48 -4.16 1.61
C ALA A 224 25.17 -4.91 1.31
N ALA A 225 24.22 -4.92 2.25
CA ALA A 225 22.92 -5.56 2.08
C ALA A 225 22.10 -4.91 0.95
N GLN A 226 22.06 -3.57 0.88
CA GLN A 226 21.43 -2.86 -0.22
C GLN A 226 22.06 -3.23 -1.57
N LYS A 227 23.40 -3.32 -1.63
CA LYS A 227 24.09 -3.70 -2.87
C LYS A 227 23.77 -5.13 -3.30
N ALA A 228 23.61 -6.05 -2.36
CA ALA A 228 23.27 -7.45 -2.63
C ALA A 228 21.80 -7.63 -3.09
N ALA A 229 20.88 -6.81 -2.56
CA ALA A 229 19.45 -6.87 -2.86
C ALA A 229 18.88 -5.45 -3.08
N PRO A 230 19.22 -4.77 -4.19
CA PRO A 230 18.82 -3.39 -4.43
C PRO A 230 17.31 -3.28 -4.64
N SER A 231 16.69 -2.29 -3.98
CA SER A 231 15.26 -2.02 -4.11
C SER A 231 14.95 -0.55 -3.84
N ALA A 232 13.82 -0.07 -4.36
CA ALA A 232 13.35 1.29 -4.08
C ALA A 232 13.12 1.52 -2.58
N ASP A 233 12.78 0.47 -1.86
CA ASP A 233 12.54 0.46 -0.42
C ASP A 233 13.81 0.77 0.40
N TRP A 234 14.96 0.23 -0.02
CA TRP A 234 16.27 0.54 0.55
C TRP A 234 16.69 1.98 0.27
N THR A 235 16.58 2.42 -0.98
CA THR A 235 16.88 3.81 -1.36
C THR A 235 16.01 4.77 -0.57
N THR A 236 14.71 4.51 -0.46
CA THR A 236 13.78 5.35 0.31
C THR A 236 14.21 5.50 1.76
N GLU A 237 14.58 4.40 2.42
CA GLU A 237 15.03 4.43 3.81
C GLU A 237 16.35 5.20 3.97
N ARG A 238 17.32 4.94 3.08
CA ARG A 238 18.61 5.63 3.06
C ARG A 238 18.45 7.14 2.90
N LEU A 239 17.60 7.58 1.97
CA LEU A 239 17.30 8.99 1.74
C LEU A 239 16.49 9.60 2.89
N GLY A 240 15.63 8.81 3.55
CA GLY A 240 14.93 9.22 4.76
C GLY A 240 15.90 9.57 5.89
N LEU A 241 16.90 8.72 6.12
CA LEU A 241 17.96 8.97 7.10
C LEU A 241 18.85 10.16 6.71
N ALA A 242 19.21 10.30 5.43
CA ALA A 242 19.95 11.46 4.94
C ALA A 242 19.23 12.77 5.24
N ARG A 243 17.91 12.86 4.97
CA ARG A 243 17.11 14.05 5.28
C ARG A 243 17.04 14.33 6.78
N ALA A 244 16.97 13.30 7.62
CA ALA A 244 16.99 13.47 9.07
C ALA A 244 18.32 14.05 9.56
N PHE A 245 19.46 13.61 9.01
CA PHE A 245 20.76 14.22 9.32
C PHE A 245 20.89 15.67 8.82
N LEU A 246 20.33 16.00 7.66
CA LEU A 246 20.28 17.39 7.19
C LEU A 246 19.52 18.30 8.15
N MET A 247 18.40 17.82 8.71
CA MET A 247 17.64 18.58 9.71
C MET A 247 18.44 18.84 10.99
N GLN A 248 19.40 17.98 11.32
CA GLN A 248 20.33 18.16 12.44
C GLN A 248 21.60 18.96 12.07
N GLY A 249 21.74 19.40 10.83
CA GLY A 249 22.96 20.09 10.35
C GLY A 249 24.15 19.16 10.07
N ASN A 250 23.96 17.84 10.14
CA ASN A 250 24.99 16.82 9.92
C ASN A 250 25.18 16.52 8.43
N VAL A 251 25.73 17.49 7.69
CA VAL A 251 25.89 17.44 6.23
C VAL A 251 26.74 16.24 5.75
N PRO A 252 27.89 15.89 6.36
CA PRO A 252 28.72 14.80 5.86
C PRO A 252 28.00 13.44 5.83
N GLN A 253 27.30 13.08 6.91
CA GLN A 253 26.52 11.85 7.02
C GLN A 253 25.36 11.84 6.02
N ALA A 254 24.65 12.97 5.90
CA ALA A 254 23.60 13.11 4.91
C ALA A 254 24.11 12.92 3.49
N ARG A 255 25.28 13.48 3.16
CA ARG A 255 25.88 13.34 1.84
C ARG A 255 26.29 11.90 1.53
N SER A 256 26.86 11.18 2.49
CA SER A 256 27.26 9.78 2.30
C SER A 256 26.04 8.88 2.08
N LEU A 257 24.94 9.15 2.79
CA LEU A 257 23.67 8.45 2.61
C LEU A 257 22.99 8.83 1.28
N ALA A 258 23.06 10.07 0.82
CA ALA A 258 22.48 10.46 -0.46
C ALA A 258 23.20 9.85 -1.68
N ASP A 259 24.43 9.35 -1.51
CA ASP A 259 25.26 8.75 -2.56
C ASP A 259 24.83 7.31 -2.91
N ASP A 260 23.56 7.14 -3.28
CA ASP A 260 23.01 5.85 -3.71
C ASP A 260 23.07 5.70 -5.23
N ALA A 261 23.89 4.74 -5.67
CA ALA A 261 24.04 4.34 -7.07
C ALA A 261 23.57 2.89 -7.33
N THR A 262 22.87 2.26 -6.38
CA THR A 262 22.49 0.84 -6.47
C THR A 262 21.37 0.56 -7.48
N LEU A 263 20.58 1.59 -7.80
CA LEU A 263 19.57 1.56 -8.84
C LEU A 263 19.96 2.50 -9.99
N ALA A 264 19.58 2.16 -11.22
CA ALA A 264 19.78 3.00 -12.40
C ALA A 264 18.51 3.78 -12.78
N PRO A 265 18.63 4.98 -13.41
CA PRO A 265 17.52 5.62 -14.10
C PRO A 265 16.92 4.68 -15.17
N PRO A 266 15.61 4.79 -15.49
CA PRO A 266 14.68 5.83 -15.05
C PRO A 266 13.95 5.51 -13.73
N ILE A 267 14.43 4.57 -12.92
CA ILE A 267 13.77 4.19 -11.66
C ILE A 267 13.62 5.43 -10.75
N THR A 268 12.40 5.71 -10.30
CA THR A 268 12.08 6.93 -9.51
C THR A 268 13.00 7.11 -8.30
N ALA A 269 13.20 6.06 -7.50
CA ALA A 269 14.06 6.11 -6.31
C ALA A 269 15.52 6.47 -6.67
N SER A 270 16.01 5.98 -7.81
CA SER A 270 17.34 6.29 -8.34
C SER A 270 17.48 7.78 -8.73
N LEU A 271 16.41 8.38 -9.25
CA LEU A 271 16.35 9.80 -9.59
C LEU A 271 16.22 10.68 -8.34
N GLU A 272 15.50 10.23 -7.32
CA GLU A 272 15.42 10.91 -6.03
C GLU A 272 16.75 10.93 -5.28
N ALA A 273 17.50 9.83 -5.32
CA ALA A 273 18.84 9.77 -4.74
C ALA A 273 19.78 10.79 -5.38
N ARG A 274 19.82 10.81 -6.72
CA ARG A 274 20.58 11.79 -7.50
C ARG A 274 20.16 13.22 -7.20
N PHE A 275 18.86 13.47 -7.12
CA PHE A 275 18.36 14.79 -6.76
C PHE A 275 18.88 15.24 -5.40
N LEU A 276 18.74 14.40 -4.37
CA LEU A 276 19.18 14.75 -3.01
C LEU A 276 20.69 14.93 -2.95
N ARG A 277 21.47 14.03 -3.58
CA ARG A 277 22.93 14.14 -3.73
C ARG A 277 23.33 15.51 -4.29
N GLY A 278 22.80 15.85 -5.47
CA GLY A 278 23.14 17.11 -6.14
C GLY A 278 22.69 18.35 -5.37
N TRP A 279 21.55 18.28 -4.69
CA TRP A 279 21.07 19.38 -3.86
C TRP A 279 21.97 19.61 -2.64
N ILE A 280 22.43 18.54 -1.98
CA ILE A 280 23.40 18.64 -0.88
C ILE A 280 24.72 19.23 -1.38
N ASP A 281 25.23 18.72 -2.51
CA ASP A 281 26.47 19.20 -3.13
C ASP A 281 26.41 20.70 -3.44
N LEU A 282 25.32 21.15 -4.06
CA LEU A 282 25.15 22.55 -4.44
C LEU A 282 24.93 23.47 -3.23
N ARG A 283 24.01 23.10 -2.33
CA ARG A 283 23.51 24.03 -1.30
C ARG A 283 24.39 24.07 -0.06
N PHE A 284 24.95 22.93 0.35
CA PHE A 284 25.72 22.81 1.59
C PHE A 284 27.22 22.74 1.30
N LEU A 285 27.63 21.88 0.37
CA LEU A 285 29.05 21.64 0.11
C LEU A 285 29.67 22.61 -0.90
N LYS A 286 28.87 23.47 -1.53
CA LYS A 286 29.30 24.43 -2.56
C LYS A 286 30.11 23.76 -3.68
N ASN A 287 29.70 22.55 -4.07
CA ASN A 287 30.31 21.76 -5.12
C ASN A 287 29.37 21.67 -6.33
N PRO A 288 29.31 22.72 -7.17
CA PRO A 288 28.39 22.75 -8.31
C PRO A 288 28.72 21.71 -9.38
N SER A 289 29.99 21.31 -9.54
CA SER A 289 30.40 20.28 -10.51
C SER A 289 29.74 18.93 -10.20
N GLN A 290 29.85 18.46 -8.95
CA GLN A 290 29.18 17.22 -8.51
C GLN A 290 27.66 17.35 -8.56
N ALA A 291 27.12 18.55 -8.29
CA ALA A 291 25.69 18.81 -8.42
C ALA A 291 25.21 18.66 -9.87
N ARG A 292 25.96 19.18 -10.85
CA ARG A 292 25.63 19.02 -12.28
C ARG A 292 25.63 17.57 -12.71
N GLU A 293 26.63 16.80 -12.29
CA GLU A 293 26.69 15.36 -12.55
C GLU A 293 25.43 14.66 -12.04
N ALA A 294 24.98 15.01 -10.83
CA ALA A 294 23.79 14.43 -10.22
C ALA A 294 22.48 14.87 -10.89
N PHE A 295 22.36 16.14 -11.33
CA PHE A 295 21.14 16.65 -11.96
C PHE A 295 21.00 16.26 -13.44
N THR A 296 22.11 15.96 -14.14
CA THR A 296 22.09 15.64 -15.58
C THR A 296 21.16 14.48 -15.95
N PRO A 297 21.11 13.35 -15.21
CA PRO A 297 20.18 12.27 -15.52
C PRO A 297 18.71 12.67 -15.39
N LEU A 298 18.37 13.69 -14.59
CA LEU A 298 16.99 14.15 -14.41
C LEU A 298 16.49 14.92 -15.64
N SER A 299 17.33 15.75 -16.27
CA SER A 299 16.95 16.52 -17.47
C SER A 299 16.73 15.66 -18.71
N ARG A 300 17.20 14.40 -18.67
CA ARG A 300 17.02 13.40 -19.74
C ARG A 300 15.78 12.52 -19.57
N GLN A 301 14.99 12.73 -18.52
CA GLN A 301 13.78 11.93 -18.26
C GLN A 301 12.63 12.34 -19.18
N THR A 302 11.72 11.40 -19.47
CA THR A 302 10.51 11.65 -20.27
C THR A 302 9.42 12.38 -19.48
N SER A 303 9.34 12.13 -18.17
CA SER A 303 8.42 12.83 -17.28
C SER A 303 8.74 14.33 -17.26
N LEU A 304 7.79 15.16 -17.69
CA LEU A 304 7.94 16.61 -17.76
C LEU A 304 8.33 17.23 -16.40
N ILE A 305 7.75 16.72 -15.31
CA ILE A 305 8.03 17.20 -13.95
C ILE A 305 9.48 16.91 -13.56
N THR A 306 9.98 15.69 -13.82
CA THR A 306 11.36 15.33 -13.50
C THR A 306 12.34 16.06 -14.41
N LYS A 307 12.00 16.17 -15.69
CA LYS A 307 12.79 16.86 -16.72
C LYS A 307 12.97 18.34 -16.38
N SER A 308 11.88 19.06 -16.13
CA SER A 308 11.92 20.50 -15.79
C SER A 308 12.70 20.76 -14.51
N ARG A 309 12.52 19.91 -13.49
CA ARG A 309 13.31 19.97 -12.26
C ARG A 309 14.80 19.75 -12.52
N GLY A 310 15.15 18.80 -13.38
CA GLY A 310 16.54 18.54 -13.78
C GLY A 310 17.18 19.77 -14.42
N TYR A 311 16.53 20.36 -15.42
CA TYR A 311 16.98 21.58 -16.09
C TYR A 311 17.14 22.76 -15.14
N TYR A 312 16.11 23.05 -14.34
CA TYR A 312 16.16 24.13 -13.36
C TYR A 312 17.40 24.02 -12.45
N TRP A 313 17.65 22.85 -11.88
CA TRP A 313 18.77 22.66 -10.95
C TRP A 313 20.13 22.59 -11.65
N LEU A 314 20.19 22.16 -12.91
CA LEU A 314 21.39 22.32 -13.74
C LEU A 314 21.72 23.81 -13.94
N GLY A 315 20.74 24.64 -14.30
CA GLY A 315 20.92 26.08 -14.43
C GLY A 315 21.41 26.73 -13.14
N ARG A 316 20.86 26.31 -11.99
CA ARG A 316 21.34 26.75 -10.66
C ARG A 316 22.78 26.34 -10.36
N ALA A 317 23.21 25.17 -10.84
CA ALA A 317 24.58 24.70 -10.64
C ALA A 317 25.56 25.44 -11.55
N TYR A 318 25.22 25.67 -12.83
CA TYR A 318 26.03 26.51 -13.74
C TYR A 318 26.15 27.95 -13.24
N ALA A 319 25.05 28.54 -12.74
CA ALA A 319 25.08 29.88 -12.15
C ALA A 319 26.02 29.96 -10.93
N ALA A 320 26.14 28.88 -10.14
CA ALA A 320 27.06 28.82 -9.01
C ALA A 320 28.53 28.65 -9.43
N GLU A 321 28.81 28.20 -10.66
CA GLU A 321 30.14 28.19 -11.29
C GLU A 321 30.48 29.52 -11.99
N GLY A 322 29.51 30.44 -12.12
CA GLY A 322 29.67 31.68 -12.87
C GLY A 322 29.42 31.54 -14.37
N ASP A 323 28.99 30.38 -14.86
CA ASP A 323 28.68 30.15 -16.27
C ASP A 323 27.24 30.60 -16.59
N THR A 324 27.07 31.90 -16.81
CA THR A 324 25.77 32.52 -17.07
C THR A 324 25.17 32.12 -18.41
N ALA A 325 26.00 31.76 -19.39
CA ALA A 325 25.55 31.31 -20.71
C ALA A 325 24.90 29.93 -20.62
N GLN A 326 25.57 28.96 -19.99
CA GLN A 326 24.98 27.64 -19.77
C GLN A 326 23.79 27.72 -18.82
N ALA A 327 23.83 28.58 -17.80
CA ALA A 327 22.72 28.79 -16.87
C ALA A 327 21.43 29.29 -17.56
N GLY A 328 21.53 30.16 -18.57
CA GLY A 328 20.38 30.65 -19.33
C GLY A 328 19.86 29.64 -20.37
N SER A 329 20.70 28.71 -20.81
CA SER A 329 20.36 27.69 -21.81
C SER A 329 19.72 26.42 -21.23
N ALA A 330 19.88 26.20 -19.93
CA ALA A 330 19.39 25.04 -19.18
C ALA A 330 17.92 25.21 -18.78
#